data_AF-A0A7C2QTA0-F1
#
_entry.id   AF-A0A7C2QTA0-F1
#
_cell.length_a   1.000
_cell.length_b   1.000
_cell.length_c   1.000
_cell.angle_alpha   90.00
_cell.angle_beta   90.00
_cell.angle_gamma   90.00
#
_symmetry.space_group_name_H-M   'P 1'
#
loop_
_entity.id
_entity.type
_entity.pdbx_description
1 polymer ?
#
loop_
_entity_poly.entity_id
_entity_poly.type
_entity_poly.pdbx_seq_one_letter_code
_entity_poly.pdbx_strand_id
1 'polypeptide(L)'
;MPQLKKGNSRAMPIVSSDEVRRLVGPVADTTIAATLASGASAEEVEVAAWYLSGEGDRMDRLSHPMSGRVERIYDILSEDELYMNDEP
;
A
#
# COMPACT_ATOMS: atom_id res chain seq x y z
N MET A 1 31.43 -8.46 -17.15
CA MET A 1 30.03 -8.16 -16.80
C MET A 1 30.03 -7.27 -15.56
N PRO A 2 29.77 -5.96 -15.65
CA PRO A 2 29.73 -5.12 -14.46
C PRO A 2 28.45 -5.39 -13.67
N GLN A 3 28.64 -5.86 -12.44
CA GLN A 3 27.63 -6.00 -11.41
C GLN A 3 26.92 -4.65 -11.21
N LEU A 4 25.64 -4.56 -11.57
CA LEU A 4 24.79 -3.47 -11.09
C LEU A 4 24.77 -3.59 -9.55
N LYS A 5 25.56 -2.75 -8.89
CA LYS A 5 25.29 -2.35 -7.50
C LYS A 5 23.81 -1.98 -7.47
N LYS A 6 22.99 -2.80 -6.81
CA LYS A 6 21.64 -2.47 -6.39
C LYS A 6 21.80 -1.22 -5.50
N GLY A 7 21.80 -0.06 -6.15
CA GLY A 7 21.85 1.22 -5.48
C GLY A 7 20.71 1.22 -4.48
N ASN A 8 20.89 1.93 -3.38
CA ASN A 8 19.81 2.24 -2.44
C ASN A 8 18.58 2.71 -3.23
N SER A 9 17.68 1.77 -3.56
CA SER A 9 16.35 2.07 -4.08
C SER A 9 15.63 2.66 -2.89
N ARG A 10 15.88 3.95 -2.67
CA ARG A 10 15.15 4.79 -1.72
C ARG A 10 13.71 4.58 -2.12
N ALA A 11 12.95 3.82 -1.33
CA ALA A 11 11.55 3.51 -1.59
C ALA A 11 10.86 4.82 -1.94
N MET A 12 10.65 5.04 -3.25
CA MET A 12 10.19 6.33 -3.72
C MET A 12 8.73 6.44 -3.32
N PRO A 13 8.31 7.56 -2.72
CA PRO A 13 6.93 7.76 -2.37
C PRO A 13 6.08 7.68 -3.65
N ILE A 14 4.90 7.08 -3.56
CA ILE A 14 3.91 7.17 -4.62
C ILE A 14 3.53 8.64 -4.78
N VAL A 15 3.51 9.09 -6.02
CA VAL A 15 3.17 10.47 -6.37
C VAL A 15 1.97 10.57 -7.32
N SER A 16 1.37 9.44 -7.72
CA SER A 16 0.27 9.40 -8.68
C SER A 16 -0.96 8.64 -8.17
N SER A 17 -2.13 9.21 -8.42
CA SER A 17 -3.43 8.60 -8.13
C SER A 17 -3.68 7.31 -8.91
N ASP A 18 -3.24 7.25 -10.17
CA ASP A 18 -3.34 6.06 -11.02
C ASP A 18 -2.47 4.90 -10.50
N GLU A 19 -1.40 5.21 -9.79
CA GLU A 19 -0.53 4.21 -9.18
C GLU A 19 -1.16 3.66 -7.90
N VAL A 20 -1.74 4.52 -7.05
CA VAL A 20 -2.54 4.08 -5.89
C VAL A 20 -3.65 3.15 -6.34
N ARG A 21 -4.51 3.57 -7.28
CA ARG A 21 -5.63 2.75 -7.78
C ARG A 21 -5.20 1.42 -8.40
N ARG A 22 -4.01 1.35 -8.99
CA ARG A 22 -3.47 0.10 -9.53
C ARG A 22 -3.02 -0.88 -8.45
N LEU A 23 -2.56 -0.38 -7.30
CA LEU A 23 -2.06 -1.20 -6.20
C LEU A 23 -3.18 -1.66 -5.26
N VAL A 24 -4.05 -0.73 -4.86
CA VAL A 24 -5.11 -1.03 -3.89
C VAL A 24 -6.39 -1.48 -4.59
N GLY A 25 -6.68 -0.94 -5.78
CA GLY A 25 -7.96 -1.15 -6.47
C GLY A 25 -8.80 0.13 -6.51
N PRO A 26 -10.10 0.03 -6.81
CA PRO A 26 -10.99 1.19 -6.82
C PRO A 26 -11.16 1.72 -5.39
N VAL A 27 -10.69 2.95 -5.14
CA VAL A 27 -10.82 3.69 -3.88
C VAL A 27 -11.31 5.10 -4.13
N ALA A 28 -11.91 5.73 -3.12
CA ALA A 28 -12.35 7.12 -3.22
C ALA A 28 -11.16 8.09 -3.37
N ASP A 29 -11.41 9.24 -4.01
CA ASP A 29 -10.36 10.26 -4.22
C ASP A 29 -9.82 10.84 -2.90
N THR A 30 -10.65 10.86 -1.85
CA THR A 30 -10.27 11.22 -0.48
C THR A 30 -9.21 10.27 0.07
N THR A 31 -9.38 8.97 -0.17
CA THR A 31 -8.49 7.90 0.26
C THR A 31 -7.18 7.95 -0.51
N ILE A 32 -7.25 8.18 -1.83
CA ILE A 32 -6.05 8.42 -2.65
C ILE A 32 -5.25 9.63 -2.14
N ALA A 33 -5.92 10.73 -1.85
CA ALA A 33 -5.27 11.93 -1.32
C ALA A 33 -4.61 11.65 0.04
N ALA A 34 -5.25 10.89 0.92
CA ALA A 34 -4.71 10.48 2.21
C ALA A 34 -3.49 9.55 2.06
N THR A 35 -3.55 8.58 1.14
CA THR A 35 -2.42 7.69 0.82
C THR A 35 -1.23 8.49 0.29
N LEU A 36 -1.45 9.42 -0.65
CA LEU A 36 -0.38 10.28 -1.17
C LEU A 36 0.20 11.19 -0.09
N ALA A 37 -0.64 11.76 0.78
CA ALA A 37 -0.20 12.61 1.89
C ALA A 37 0.61 11.84 2.95
N SER A 38 0.43 10.53 3.07
CA SER A 38 1.20 9.68 4.00
C SER A 38 2.69 9.55 3.61
N GLY A 39 3.03 9.88 2.35
CA GLY A 39 4.38 9.73 1.81
C GLY A 39 4.81 8.26 1.67
N ALA A 40 3.84 7.35 1.56
CA ALA A 40 4.08 5.94 1.40
C ALA A 40 4.68 5.59 0.04
N SER A 41 5.56 4.62 0.04
CA SER A 41 6.10 4.02 -1.18
C SER A 41 5.13 2.99 -1.78
N ALA A 42 5.34 2.66 -3.05
CA ALA A 42 4.56 1.64 -3.75
C ALA A 42 4.53 0.30 -3.00
N GLU A 43 5.68 -0.13 -2.48
CA GLU A 43 5.81 -1.38 -1.71
C GLU A 43 4.97 -1.32 -0.41
N GLU A 44 4.99 -0.20 0.32
CA GLU A 44 4.21 -0.05 1.57
C GLU A 44 2.70 -0.07 1.30
N VAL A 45 2.25 0.55 0.21
CA VAL A 45 0.83 0.57 -0.20
C VAL A 45 0.37 -0.80 -0.67
N GLU A 46 1.21 -1.50 -1.45
CA GLU A 46 0.92 -2.86 -1.90
C GLU A 46 0.77 -3.83 -0.72
N VAL A 47 1.66 -3.74 0.28
CA VAL A 47 1.56 -4.54 1.50
C VAL A 47 0.26 -4.26 2.25
N ALA A 48 -0.12 -2.98 2.41
CA ALA A 48 -1.37 -2.61 3.06
C ALA A 48 -2.60 -3.14 2.30
N ALA A 49 -2.58 -3.10 0.97
CA ALA A 49 -3.63 -3.67 0.12
C ALA A 49 -3.79 -5.18 0.33
N TRP A 50 -2.68 -5.91 0.45
CA TRP A 50 -2.71 -7.36 0.70
C TRP A 50 -3.26 -7.70 2.08
N TYR A 51 -3.01 -6.86 3.09
CA TYR A 51 -3.60 -7.04 4.43
C TYR A 51 -5.12 -6.93 4.37
N LEU A 52 -5.66 -6.00 3.57
CA LEU A 52 -7.10 -5.83 3.38
C LEU A 52 -7.74 -6.97 2.59
N SER A 53 -7.05 -7.50 1.58
CA SER A 53 -7.61 -8.57 0.75
C SER A 53 -7.66 -9.94 1.45
N GLY A 54 -7.18 -10.06 2.69
CA GLY A 54 -7.17 -11.33 3.44
C GLY A 54 -6.23 -12.40 2.86
N GLU A 55 -5.39 -12.05 1.88
CA GLU A 55 -4.43 -12.96 1.23
C GLU A 55 -3.19 -13.11 2.14
N GLY A 56 -3.42 -13.62 3.35
CA GLY A 56 -2.44 -13.72 4.43
C GLY A 56 -1.27 -14.66 4.14
N ASP A 57 -1.39 -15.56 3.16
CA ASP A 57 -0.39 -16.60 2.87
C ASP A 57 0.89 -16.03 2.21
N ARG A 58 0.86 -14.78 1.72
CA ARG A 58 2.06 -14.02 1.28
C ARG A 58 2.68 -13.13 2.35
N MET A 59 2.04 -12.93 3.50
CA MET A 59 2.52 -12.05 4.58
C MET A 59 3.88 -12.51 5.13
N ASP A 60 4.16 -13.80 5.06
CA ASP A 60 5.43 -14.39 5.50
C ASP A 60 6.57 -14.15 4.48
N ARG A 61 6.27 -13.84 3.20
CA ARG A 61 7.30 -13.68 2.14
C ARG A 61 7.93 -12.29 2.07
N LEU A 62 7.23 -11.24 2.51
CA LEU A 62 7.74 -9.88 2.39
C LEU A 62 8.50 -9.38 3.63
N SER A 63 8.43 -10.08 4.77
CA SER A 63 9.13 -9.67 5.99
C SER A 63 8.87 -8.20 6.39
N HIS A 64 7.70 -7.67 6.01
CA HIS A 64 7.26 -6.31 6.28
C HIS A 64 6.18 -6.34 7.37
N PRO A 65 6.56 -6.22 8.65
CA PRO A 65 5.58 -6.15 9.72
C PRO A 65 4.68 -4.93 9.52
N MET A 66 3.38 -5.12 9.73
CA MET A 66 2.35 -4.07 9.77
C MET A 66 2.69 -3.07 10.87
N SER A 67 3.54 -2.09 10.55
CA SER A 67 4.08 -1.15 11.51
C SER A 67 4.38 0.19 10.86
N GLY A 68 4.14 1.27 11.61
CA GLY A 68 4.44 2.63 11.16
C GLY A 68 3.58 3.06 9.98
N ARG A 69 4.18 3.19 8.79
CA ARG A 69 3.49 3.76 7.64
C ARG A 69 2.51 2.78 6.99
N VAL A 70 2.83 1.49 6.98
CA VAL A 70 1.96 0.43 6.43
C VAL A 70 0.64 0.36 7.21
N GLU A 71 0.72 0.39 8.55
CA GLU A 71 -0.45 0.42 9.43
C GLU A 71 -1.34 1.64 9.14
N ARG A 72 -0.75 2.84 9.03
CA ARG A 72 -1.50 4.05 8.68
C ARG A 72 -2.20 3.94 7.32
N ILE A 73 -1.59 3.31 6.31
CA ILE A 73 -2.23 3.13 5.00
C ILE A 73 -3.37 2.12 5.12
N TYR A 74 -3.16 1.02 5.86
CA TYR A 74 -4.20 0.05 6.13
C TYR A 74 -5.41 0.70 6.80
N ASP A 75 -5.19 1.55 7.82
CA ASP A 75 -6.28 2.28 8.48
C ASP A 75 -7.04 3.16 7.47
N ILE A 76 -6.32 3.98 6.68
CA ILE A 76 -6.91 4.85 5.65
C ILE A 76 -7.78 4.06 4.67
N LEU A 77 -7.28 2.91 4.20
CA LEU A 77 -7.98 2.07 3.24
C LEU A 77 -9.14 1.29 3.89
N SER A 78 -9.00 0.87 5.16
CA SER A 78 -10.06 0.20 5.91
C SER A 78 -11.23 1.13 6.26
N GLU A 79 -10.96 2.44 6.35
CA GLU A 79 -11.96 3.48 6.56
C GLU A 79 -12.67 3.90 5.26
N ASP A 80 -12.20 3.45 4.09
CA ASP A 80 -12.83 3.77 2.81
C ASP A 80 -14.17 3.02 2.66
N GLU A 81 -15.21 3.75 2.24
CA GLU A 81 -16.58 3.24 2.11
C GLU A 81 -16.68 2.02 1.16
N LEU A 82 -15.74 1.86 0.21
CA LEU A 82 -15.71 0.72 -0.70
C LEU A 82 -15.19 -0.55 -0.04
N TYR A 83 -14.37 -0.45 1.02
CA TYR A 83 -13.90 -1.58 1.82
C TYR A 83 -14.75 -1.81 3.08
N MET A 84 -15.46 -0.80 3.58
CA MET A 84 -16.42 -0.96 4.69
C MET A 84 -17.64 -1.82 4.33
N ASN A 85 -17.93 -2.04 3.03
CA ASN A 85 -19.10 -2.77 2.56
C ASN A 85 -18.95 -4.30 2.48
N ASP A 86 -17.94 -4.89 3.13
CA ASP A 86 -17.89 -6.35 3.32
C ASP A 86 -18.90 -6.77 4.41
N GLU A 87 -20.19 -6.69 4.07
CA GLU A 87 -21.31 -7.29 4.80
C GLU A 87 -21.87 -8.46 3.96
N PRO A 88 -21.89 -9.67 4.53
CA PRO A 88 -23.13 -10.45 4.54
C PRO A 88 -23.68 -10.68 5.96
#